data_AF-A0A260VB92-F1
#
_entry.id   AF-A0A260VB92-F1
#
_cell.length_a   1.000
_cell.length_b   1.000
_cell.length_c   1.000
_cell.angle_alpha   90.00
_cell.angle_beta   90.00
_cell.angle_gamma   90.00
#
_symmetry.space_group_name_H-M   'P 1'
#
loop_
_entity.id
_entity.type
_entity.pdbx_description
1 polymer ?
#
loop_
_entity_poly.entity_id
_entity_poly.type
_entity_poly.pdbx_seq_one_letter_code
_entity_poly.pdbx_strand_id
1 'polypeptide(L)'
;MSEPDSTSSELVELRERAARGDQDAIDELVEFAGSRNDLDELRSLAEAGSSDAVDILVELAGERGDRAELKRLAAAGSLDAADILEELDS
;
A
#
# COMPACT_ATOMS: atom_id res chain seq x y z
N MET A 1 -5.52 31.19 11.25
CA MET A 1 -5.89 29.94 11.92
C MET A 1 -5.47 28.82 10.99
N SER A 2 -4.45 28.03 11.34
CA SER A 2 -4.35 26.69 10.80
C SER A 2 -5.42 25.89 11.53
N GLU A 3 -6.40 25.35 10.83
CA GLU A 3 -7.35 24.40 11.44
C GLU A 3 -6.52 23.18 11.84
N PRO A 4 -6.32 22.90 13.15
CA PRO A 4 -5.74 21.63 13.54
C PRO A 4 -6.83 20.57 13.38
N ASP A 5 -6.50 19.46 12.74
CA ASP A 5 -7.21 18.16 12.77
C ASP A 5 -8.22 17.81 11.64
N SER A 6 -8.51 18.70 10.67
CA SER A 6 -9.47 18.35 9.60
C SER A 6 -9.00 17.17 8.73
N THR A 7 -7.74 17.17 8.28
CA THR A 7 -7.17 16.07 7.49
C THR A 7 -7.01 14.76 8.28
N SER A 8 -6.79 14.85 9.60
CA SER A 8 -6.69 13.63 10.43
C SER A 8 -8.07 13.01 10.65
N SER A 9 -9.12 13.83 10.83
CA SER A 9 -10.50 13.36 10.90
C SER A 9 -10.96 12.76 9.57
N GLU A 10 -10.67 13.40 8.43
CA GLU A 10 -11.00 12.90 7.09
C GLU A 10 -10.34 11.53 6.83
N LEU A 11 -9.07 11.36 7.19
CA LEU A 11 -8.39 10.07 7.05
C LEU A 11 -8.96 8.98 7.96
N VAL A 12 -9.43 9.33 9.16
CA VAL A 12 -10.12 8.38 10.05
C VAL A 12 -11.43 7.92 9.41
N GLU A 13 -12.23 8.85 8.87
CA GLU A 13 -13.48 8.52 8.19
C GLU A 13 -13.25 7.65 6.94
N LEU A 14 -12.19 7.93 6.17
CA LEU A 14 -11.80 7.09 5.04
C LEU A 14 -11.43 5.69 5.47
N ARG A 15 -10.59 5.52 6.50
CA ARG A 15 -10.23 4.21 7.03
C ARG A 15 -11.43 3.42 7.52
N GLU A 16 -12.38 4.07 8.19
CA GLU A 16 -13.61 3.40 8.62
C GLU A 16 -14.47 2.94 7.44
N ARG A 17 -14.58 3.76 6.39
CA ARG A 17 -15.30 3.40 5.16
C ARG A 17 -14.61 2.24 4.43
N ALA A 18 -13.30 2.32 4.25
CA ALA A 18 -12.49 1.27 3.65
C ALA A 18 -12.61 -0.06 4.41
N ALA A 19 -12.59 -0.02 5.75
CA ALA A 19 -12.80 -1.20 6.59
C ALA A 19 -14.20 -1.84 6.43
N ARG A 20 -15.18 -1.07 5.92
CA ARG A 20 -16.53 -1.56 5.56
C ARG A 20 -16.63 -2.03 4.10
N GLY A 21 -15.51 -2.03 3.36
CA GLY A 21 -15.41 -2.46 1.96
C GLY A 21 -15.76 -1.38 0.93
N ASP A 22 -15.84 -0.12 1.34
CA ASP A 22 -16.06 1.02 0.43
C ASP A 22 -14.84 1.17 -0.50
N GLN A 23 -15.02 0.87 -1.79
CA GLN A 23 -13.95 0.87 -2.79
C GLN A 23 -13.40 2.26 -3.03
N ASP A 24 -14.26 3.29 -3.11
CA ASP A 24 -13.81 4.67 -3.32
C ASP A 24 -12.89 5.13 -2.17
N ALA A 25 -13.21 4.72 -0.93
CA ALA A 25 -12.39 5.02 0.23
C ALA A 25 -11.07 4.23 0.24
N ILE A 26 -11.06 3.00 -0.28
CA ILE A 26 -9.84 2.21 -0.45
C ILE A 26 -8.94 2.89 -1.47
N ASP A 27 -9.46 3.24 -2.64
CA ASP A 27 -8.69 3.87 -3.72
C ASP A 27 -8.06 5.19 -3.25
N GLU A 28 -8.83 6.03 -2.56
CA GLU A 28 -8.33 7.30 -2.02
C GLU A 28 -7.23 7.11 -0.96
N LEU A 29 -7.34 6.07 -0.11
CA LEU A 29 -6.28 5.72 0.84
C LEU A 29 -5.03 5.15 0.14
N VAL A 30 -5.19 4.37 -0.92
CA VAL A 30 -4.07 3.85 -1.72
C VAL A 30 -3.29 5.00 -2.36
N GLU A 31 -3.98 5.93 -3.01
CA GLU A 31 -3.36 7.12 -3.59
C GLU A 31 -2.63 7.95 -2.52
N PHE A 32 -3.30 8.21 -1.39
CA PHE A 32 -2.72 8.98 -0.30
C PHE A 32 -1.48 8.30 0.29
N ALA A 33 -1.55 7.01 0.58
CA ALA A 33 -0.46 6.24 1.15
C ALA A 33 0.72 6.12 0.17
N GLY A 34 0.44 5.86 -1.12
CA GLY A 34 1.44 5.83 -2.19
C GLY A 34 2.19 7.15 -2.30
N SER A 35 1.48 8.28 -2.33
CA SER A 35 2.11 9.62 -2.41
C SER A 35 3.07 9.93 -1.24
N ARG A 36 2.84 9.30 -0.09
CA ARG A 36 3.65 9.46 1.12
C ARG A 36 4.68 8.35 1.30
N ASN A 37 4.68 7.35 0.41
CA ASN A 37 5.39 6.09 0.56
C ASN A 37 5.15 5.41 1.92
N ASP A 38 3.90 5.46 2.39
CA ASP A 38 3.46 4.84 3.63
C ASP A 38 3.25 3.34 3.41
N LEU A 39 4.33 2.56 3.53
CA LEU A 39 4.29 1.13 3.31
C LEU A 39 3.38 0.39 4.31
N ASP A 40 3.22 0.90 5.53
CA ASP A 40 2.40 0.23 6.54
C ASP A 40 0.91 0.35 6.21
N GLU A 41 0.46 1.53 5.78
CA GLU A 41 -0.92 1.70 5.29
C GLU A 41 -1.16 0.87 4.01
N LEU A 42 -0.23 0.92 3.04
CA LEU A 42 -0.35 0.13 1.82
C LEU A 42 -0.40 -1.38 2.11
N ARG A 43 0.39 -1.89 3.07
CA ARG A 43 0.32 -3.29 3.51
C ARG A 43 -1.05 -3.65 4.06
N SER A 44 -1.62 -2.79 4.91
CA SER A 44 -2.95 -3.00 5.46
C SER A 44 -4.02 -3.05 4.37
N LEU A 45 -3.94 -2.18 3.36
CA LEU A 45 -4.87 -2.14 2.24
C LEU A 45 -4.72 -3.36 1.32
N ALA A 46 -3.49 -3.79 1.06
CA ALA A 46 -3.19 -5.01 0.31
C ALA A 46 -3.73 -6.26 1.02
N GLU A 47 -3.56 -6.36 2.34
CA GLU A 47 -4.10 -7.44 3.16
C GLU A 47 -5.64 -7.43 3.21
N ALA A 48 -6.26 -6.26 3.07
CA ALA A 48 -7.70 -6.12 2.89
C ALA A 48 -8.18 -6.46 1.47
N GLY A 49 -7.26 -6.78 0.54
CA GLY A 49 -7.55 -7.26 -0.81
C GLY A 49 -7.42 -6.22 -1.92
N SER A 50 -6.85 -5.04 -1.66
CA SER A 50 -6.58 -4.05 -2.71
C SER A 50 -5.42 -4.50 -3.59
N SER A 51 -5.68 -4.73 -4.88
CA SER A 51 -4.64 -5.01 -5.89
C SER A 51 -3.73 -3.82 -6.10
N ASP A 52 -4.28 -2.62 -6.14
CA ASP A 52 -3.53 -1.40 -6.44
C ASP A 52 -2.53 -1.10 -5.32
N ALA A 53 -2.89 -1.41 -4.06
CA ALA A 53 -1.97 -1.35 -2.95
C ALA A 53 -0.80 -2.36 -3.09
N VAL A 54 -1.07 -3.57 -3.61
CA VAL A 54 -0.02 -4.56 -3.89
C VAL A 54 0.93 -4.04 -4.96
N ASP A 55 0.42 -3.49 -6.06
CA ASP A 55 1.23 -2.99 -7.18
C ASP A 55 2.17 -1.87 -6.71
N ILE A 56 1.66 -0.91 -5.94
CA ILE A 56 2.48 0.17 -5.38
C ILE A 56 3.52 -0.38 -4.39
N LEU A 57 3.18 -1.35 -3.55
CA LEU A 57 4.15 -1.98 -2.65
C LEU A 57 5.29 -2.66 -3.41
N VAL A 58 4.97 -3.36 -4.51
CA VAL A 58 5.96 -4.02 -5.36
C VAL A 58 6.91 -2.99 -5.96
N GLU A 59 6.38 -1.93 -6.55
CA GLU A 59 7.17 -0.83 -7.13
C GLU A 59 8.11 -0.22 -6.08
N LEU A 60 7.57 0.22 -4.94
CA LEU A 60 8.36 0.87 -3.90
C LEU A 60 9.38 -0.06 -3.26
N ALA A 61 9.05 -1.33 -3.08
CA ALA A 61 9.99 -2.32 -2.56
C ALA A 61 11.12 -2.59 -3.57
N GLY A 62 10.80 -2.67 -4.86
CA GLY A 62 11.77 -2.80 -5.94
C GLY A 62 12.75 -1.62 -6.00
N GLU A 63 12.23 -0.40 -6.01
CA GLU A 63 13.05 0.84 -6.00
C GLU A 63 13.99 0.92 -4.80
N ARG A 64 13.54 0.45 -3.63
CA ARG A 64 14.32 0.44 -2.39
C ARG A 64 15.26 -0.75 -2.28
N GLY A 65 15.14 -1.75 -3.14
CA GLY A 65 15.80 -3.04 -2.99
C GLY A 65 15.37 -3.79 -1.72
N ASP A 66 14.14 -3.58 -1.24
CA ASP A 66 13.59 -4.24 -0.06
C ASP A 66 13.21 -5.70 -0.38
N ARG A 67 14.22 -6.56 -0.33
CA ARG A 67 14.07 -8.00 -0.58
C ARG A 67 13.14 -8.68 0.42
N ALA A 68 13.00 -8.16 1.63
CA ALA A 68 12.14 -8.75 2.64
C ALA A 68 10.66 -8.53 2.26
N GLU A 69 10.33 -7.32 1.83
CA GLU A 69 8.99 -6.99 1.35
C GLU A 69 8.65 -7.73 0.06
N LEU A 70 9.55 -7.75 -0.92
CA LEU A 70 9.34 -8.50 -2.18
C LEU A 70 9.13 -9.99 -1.92
N LYS A 71 9.90 -10.61 -1.00
CA LYS A 71 9.67 -12.01 -0.58
C LYS A 71 8.30 -12.22 0.03
N ARG A 72 7.82 -11.28 0.86
CA ARG A 72 6.49 -11.35 1.47
C ARG A 72 5.39 -11.29 0.41
N LEU A 73 5.48 -10.34 -0.51
CA LEU A 73 4.52 -10.13 -1.60
C LEU A 73 4.51 -11.33 -2.56
N ALA A 74 5.68 -11.87 -2.91
CA ALA A 74 5.81 -13.08 -3.72
C ALA A 74 5.18 -14.30 -3.04
N ALA A 75 5.41 -14.48 -1.74
CA ALA A 75 4.78 -15.55 -0.96
C ALA A 75 3.26 -15.39 -0.85
N ALA A 76 2.75 -14.16 -0.92
CA ALA A 76 1.32 -13.86 -1.01
C ALA A 76 0.74 -14.03 -2.43
N GLY A 77 1.58 -14.33 -3.43
CA GLY A 77 1.16 -14.65 -4.79
C GLY A 77 1.42 -13.56 -5.83
N SER A 78 2.10 -12.46 -5.50
CA SER A 78 2.51 -11.46 -6.50
C SER A 78 3.63 -12.00 -7.37
N LEU A 79 3.36 -12.17 -8.67
CA LEU A 79 4.37 -12.60 -9.64
C LEU A 79 5.39 -11.49 -9.89
N ASP A 80 4.95 -10.24 -10.01
CA ASP A 80 5.84 -9.10 -10.22
C ASP A 80 6.85 -8.94 -9.08
N ALA A 81 6.43 -9.20 -7.82
CA ALA A 81 7.34 -9.21 -6.69
C ALA A 81 8.41 -10.30 -6.78
N ALA A 82 8.04 -11.49 -7.28
CA ALA A 82 8.96 -12.60 -7.45
C ALA A 82 9.98 -12.30 -8.55
N ASP A 83 9.52 -11.73 -9.66
CA ASP A 83 10.37 -11.36 -10.80
C ASP A 83 11.41 -10.30 -10.39
N ILE A 84 10.96 -9.21 -9.74
CA ILE A 84 11.87 -8.16 -9.25
C ILE A 84 12.87 -8.73 -8.23
N LEU A 85 12.43 -9.63 -7.35
CA LEU A 85 13.33 -10.25 -6.39
C LEU A 85 14.44 -11.08 -7.07
N GLU A 86 14.10 -11.84 -8.11
CA GLU A 86 15.06 -12.61 -8.90
C GLU A 86 16.06 -11.70 -9.61
N GLU A 87 15.59 -10.58 -10.17
CA GLU A 87 16.45 -9.57 -10.80
C GLU A 87 17.45 -8.98 -9.79
N LEU A 88 17.03 -8.73 -8.55
CA LEU A 88 17.92 -8.22 -7.50
C LEU A 88 18.91 -9.28 -7.00
N ASP A 89 18.53 -10.57 -7.00
CA ASP A 89 19.37 -11.68 -6.54
C ASP A 89 20.43 -12.12 -7.58
N SER A 90 20.32 -11.63 -8.83
CA SER A 90 21.22 -11.90 -9.96
C SER A 90 22.51 -11.07 -9.96
#